data_AF-A0A7S3AXT4-F1
#
_entry.id   AF-A0A7S3AXT4-F1
#
_cell.length_a   1.000
_cell.length_b   1.000
_cell.length_c   1.000
_cell.angle_alpha   90.00
_cell.angle_beta   90.00
_cell.angle_gamma   90.00
#
_symmetry.space_group_name_H-M   'P 1'
#
loop_
_entity.id
_entity.type
_entity.pdbx_description
1 polymer ?
#
loop_
_entity_poly.entity_id
_entity_poly.type
_entity_poly.pdbx_seq_one_letter_code
_entity_poly.pdbx_strand_id
1 'polypeptide(L)'
;MAEWATASVKIIDPEFAVYAPPGLDIGCLLSGFVLAAVFHHTEQRSPAVSRLVAAIGELWTSYAATMAARHVAPAVLSATATDAVGFAGCEVARTALGFAGVRGLPIKEADLKEKAEALAVTIAHGCIVRRHAGLATLTSLLETLS
;
A
#
# COMPACT_ATOMS: atom_id res chain seq x y z
N MET A 1 11.72 -17.13 -22.48
CA MET A 1 11.18 -17.28 -21.12
C MET A 1 12.27 -16.87 -20.16
N ALA A 2 12.23 -15.62 -19.69
CA ALA A 2 13.40 -14.83 -19.34
C ALA A 2 13.58 -14.66 -17.83
N GLU A 3 14.76 -14.97 -17.29
CA GLU A 3 15.40 -14.45 -16.06
C GLU A 3 14.71 -14.48 -14.68
N TRP A 4 13.39 -14.64 -14.55
CA TRP A 4 12.70 -14.53 -13.25
C TRP A 4 12.57 -15.84 -12.46
N ALA A 5 13.04 -16.98 -12.98
CA ALA A 5 13.00 -18.27 -12.26
C ALA A 5 13.91 -18.30 -11.00
N THR A 6 14.80 -17.32 -10.84
CA THR A 6 15.78 -17.22 -9.75
C THR A 6 15.56 -16.00 -8.85
N ALA A 7 14.49 -15.22 -9.06
CA ALA A 7 14.23 -14.04 -8.24
C ALA A 7 13.90 -14.44 -6.80
N SER A 8 14.55 -13.82 -5.82
CA SER A 8 14.31 -14.05 -4.40
C SER A 8 13.94 -12.75 -3.70
N VAL A 9 12.89 -12.78 -2.89
CA VAL A 9 12.50 -11.67 -2.01
C VAL A 9 12.88 -12.06 -0.58
N LYS A 10 13.55 -11.16 0.14
CA LYS A 10 13.93 -11.31 1.54
C LYS A 10 13.35 -10.14 2.33
N ILE A 11 12.66 -10.44 3.42
CA ILE A 11 12.20 -9.45 4.39
C ILE A 11 13.31 -9.32 5.44
N ILE A 12 13.69 -8.09 5.76
CA ILE A 12 14.79 -7.76 6.67
C ILE A 12 14.33 -6.73 7.70
N ASP A 13 15.20 -6.47 8.69
CA ASP A 13 15.06 -5.39 9.67
C ASP A 13 13.77 -5.40 10.52
N PRO A 14 13.46 -6.50 11.24
CA PRO A 14 12.27 -6.61 12.10
C PRO A 14 12.47 -5.94 13.48
N GLU A 15 13.23 -4.84 13.57
CA GLU A 15 13.58 -4.21 14.86
C GLU A 15 12.37 -3.63 15.61
N PHE A 16 11.26 -3.36 14.90
CA PHE A 16 9.98 -2.91 15.46
C PHE A 16 8.95 -4.03 15.64
N ALA A 17 9.37 -5.30 15.66
CA ALA A 17 8.46 -6.43 15.85
C ALA A 17 7.71 -6.34 17.19
N VAL A 18 6.39 -6.30 17.12
CA VAL A 18 5.50 -6.19 18.29
C VAL A 18 4.27 -7.09 18.13
N TYR A 19 3.64 -7.44 19.25
CA TYR A 19 2.32 -8.08 19.22
C TYR A 19 1.24 -7.02 18.91
N ALA A 20 0.83 -6.97 17.64
CA ALA A 20 -0.12 -5.99 17.11
C ALA A 20 -1.12 -6.66 16.14
N PRO A 21 -2.18 -5.94 15.72
CA PRO A 21 -3.07 -6.43 14.67
C PRO A 21 -2.28 -6.75 13.38
N PRO A 22 -2.53 -7.88 12.72
CA PRO A 22 -1.78 -8.30 11.52
C PRO A 22 -1.94 -7.34 10.33
N GLY A 23 -2.99 -6.52 10.34
CA GLY A 23 -3.18 -5.47 9.33
C GLY A 23 -2.10 -4.39 9.37
N LEU A 24 -1.35 -4.24 10.47
CA LEU A 24 -0.25 -3.28 10.55
C LEU A 24 0.83 -3.55 9.50
N ASP A 25 1.38 -4.76 9.48
CA ASP A 25 2.46 -5.13 8.54
C ASP A 25 1.98 -5.07 7.09
N ILE A 26 0.76 -5.56 6.83
CA ILE A 26 0.17 -5.54 5.49
C ILE A 26 -0.07 -4.09 5.06
N GLY A 27 -0.58 -3.23 5.94
CA GLY A 27 -0.79 -1.82 5.64
C GLY A 27 0.51 -1.08 5.35
N CYS A 28 1.55 -1.33 6.14
CA CYS A 28 2.90 -0.82 5.90
C CYS A 28 3.43 -1.25 4.54
N LEU A 29 3.29 -2.53 4.17
CA LEU A 29 3.68 -3.04 2.86
C LEU A 29 2.88 -2.38 1.72
N LEU A 30 1.56 -2.28 1.86
CA LEU A 30 0.66 -1.69 0.87
C LEU A 30 0.93 -0.18 0.67
N SER A 31 1.38 0.53 1.70
CA SER A 31 1.72 1.95 1.60
C SER A 31 2.79 2.22 0.52
N GLY A 32 3.75 1.30 0.35
CA GLY A 32 4.76 1.38 -0.69
C GLY A 32 4.16 1.33 -2.10
N PHE A 33 3.16 0.48 -2.32
CA PHE A 33 2.46 0.41 -3.61
C PHE A 33 1.67 1.69 -3.89
N VAL A 34 1.03 2.27 -2.86
CA VAL A 34 0.30 3.54 -2.99
C VAL A 34 1.25 4.68 -3.35
N LEU A 35 2.36 4.81 -2.62
CA LEU A 35 3.35 5.86 -2.89
C LEU A 35 3.98 5.70 -4.28
N ALA A 36 4.23 4.45 -4.72
CA ALA A 36 4.67 4.17 -6.07
C ALA A 36 3.60 4.56 -7.11
N ALA A 37 2.33 4.27 -6.86
CA ALA A 37 1.23 4.65 -7.76
C ALA A 37 1.11 6.18 -7.88
N VAL A 38 1.20 6.90 -6.77
CA VAL A 38 1.26 8.37 -6.74
C VAL A 38 2.42 8.87 -7.60
N PHE A 39 3.63 8.36 -7.37
CA PHE A 39 4.82 8.75 -8.13
C PHE A 39 4.70 8.46 -9.63
N HIS A 40 4.17 7.29 -10.00
CA HIS A 40 3.98 6.93 -11.40
C HIS A 40 2.89 7.75 -12.08
N HIS A 41 1.86 8.18 -11.36
CA HIS A 41 0.82 9.04 -11.89
C HIS A 41 1.30 10.49 -12.08
N THR A 42 2.01 11.05 -11.11
CA THR A 42 2.40 12.47 -11.12
C THR A 42 3.68 12.76 -11.89
N GLU A 43 4.79 12.10 -11.52
CA GLU A 43 6.13 12.36 -12.06
C GLU A 43 6.35 11.58 -13.36
N GLN A 44 6.11 10.27 -13.35
CA GLN A 44 6.42 9.45 -14.53
C GLN A 44 5.32 9.42 -15.59
N ARG A 45 4.07 9.74 -15.22
CA ARG A 45 2.87 9.63 -16.06
C ARG A 45 2.80 8.29 -16.81
N SER A 46 3.02 7.21 -16.06
CA SER A 46 3.21 5.85 -16.59
C SER A 46 1.99 4.96 -16.33
N PRO A 47 1.65 4.02 -17.24
CA PRO A 47 0.58 3.03 -17.03
C PRO A 47 0.95 1.95 -15.99
N ALA A 48 1.99 2.19 -15.18
CA ALA A 48 2.41 1.29 -14.11
C ALA A 48 1.37 1.19 -12.98
N VAL A 49 0.51 2.20 -12.81
CA VAL A 49 -0.55 2.22 -11.78
C VAL A 49 -1.41 0.96 -11.86
N SER A 50 -1.90 0.57 -13.04
CA SER A 50 -2.75 -0.62 -13.17
C SER A 50 -2.04 -1.91 -12.78
N ARG A 51 -0.72 -2.01 -13.02
CA ARG A 51 0.08 -3.17 -12.56
C ARG A 51 0.25 -3.18 -11.05
N LEU A 52 0.39 -2.01 -10.42
CA LEU A 52 0.46 -1.89 -8.95
C LEU A 52 -0.86 -2.26 -8.30
N VAL A 53 -2.00 -1.85 -8.88
CA VAL A 53 -3.34 -2.25 -8.42
C VAL A 53 -3.52 -3.78 -8.53
N ALA A 54 -3.14 -4.37 -9.66
CA ALA A 54 -3.18 -5.83 -9.83
C ALA A 54 -2.31 -6.54 -8.79
N ALA A 55 -1.09 -6.06 -8.55
CA ALA A 55 -0.18 -6.62 -7.56
C ALA A 55 -0.73 -6.54 -6.12
N ILE A 56 -1.45 -5.48 -5.75
CA ILE A 56 -2.15 -5.38 -4.46
C ILE A 56 -3.21 -6.49 -4.34
N GLY A 57 -3.99 -6.72 -5.40
CA GLY A 57 -5.00 -7.78 -5.44
C GLY A 57 -4.40 -9.18 -5.30
N GLU A 58 -3.31 -9.45 -6.02
CA GLU A 58 -2.57 -10.73 -5.95
C GLU A 58 -1.96 -10.95 -4.56
N LEU A 59 -1.35 -9.92 -3.98
CA LEU A 59 -0.78 -9.96 -2.62
C LEU A 59 -1.86 -10.34 -1.60
N TRP A 60 -3.00 -9.65 -1.62
CA TRP A 60 -4.09 -9.93 -0.70
C TRP A 60 -4.67 -11.33 -0.89
N THR A 61 -4.87 -11.75 -2.14
CA THR A 61 -5.38 -13.08 -2.46
C THR A 61 -4.45 -14.18 -1.93
N SER A 62 -3.14 -14.03 -2.13
CA SER A 62 -2.13 -14.96 -1.63
C SER A 62 -2.10 -14.99 -0.09
N TYR A 63 -2.11 -13.83 0.57
CA TYR A 63 -2.15 -13.72 2.02
C TYR A 63 -3.41 -14.40 2.61
N ALA A 64 -4.59 -14.04 2.09
CA ALA A 64 -5.87 -14.57 2.58
C ALA A 64 -5.96 -16.09 2.40
N ALA A 65 -5.53 -16.62 1.25
CA ALA A 65 -5.49 -18.06 1.01
C ALA A 65 -4.53 -18.78 1.98
N THR A 66 -3.33 -18.21 2.18
CA THR A 66 -2.30 -18.76 3.07
C THR A 66 -2.75 -18.81 4.53
N MET A 67 -3.49 -17.79 4.97
CA MET A 67 -4.02 -17.70 6.34
C MET A 67 -5.29 -18.54 6.52
N ALA A 68 -6.16 -18.62 5.51
CA ALA A 68 -7.30 -19.53 5.52
C ALA A 68 -6.86 -21.01 5.61
N ALA A 69 -5.81 -21.39 4.90
CA ALA A 69 -5.19 -22.72 5.00
C ALA A 69 -4.61 -23.02 6.40
N ARG A 70 -4.34 -21.97 7.19
CA ARG A 70 -3.94 -22.04 8.60
C ARG A 70 -5.13 -21.89 9.57
N HIS A 71 -6.35 -22.06 9.08
CA HIS A 71 -7.60 -22.00 9.85
C HIS A 71 -7.89 -20.64 10.50
N VAL A 72 -7.34 -19.54 9.97
CA VAL A 72 -7.73 -18.20 10.40
C VAL A 72 -9.17 -17.93 9.95
N ALA A 73 -10.01 -17.53 10.90
CA ALA A 73 -11.43 -17.33 10.65
C ALA A 73 -11.68 -16.20 9.61
N PRO A 74 -12.69 -16.31 8.73
CA PRO A 74 -13.01 -15.28 7.75
C PRO A 74 -13.25 -13.89 8.36
N ALA A 75 -13.85 -13.83 9.55
CA ALA A 75 -14.06 -12.57 10.27
C ALA A 75 -12.73 -11.88 10.65
N VAL A 76 -11.71 -12.66 11.02
CA VAL A 76 -10.37 -12.14 11.33
C VAL A 76 -9.67 -11.66 10.06
N LEU A 77 -9.84 -12.35 8.93
CA LEU A 77 -9.31 -11.89 7.64
C LEU A 77 -9.98 -10.58 7.19
N SER A 78 -11.29 -10.45 7.38
CA SER A 78 -12.03 -9.21 7.07
C SER A 78 -11.58 -8.03 7.96
N ALA A 79 -11.39 -8.27 9.26
CA ALA A 79 -10.83 -7.27 10.17
C ALA A 79 -9.39 -6.89 9.76
N THR A 80 -8.57 -7.88 9.39
CA THR A 80 -7.20 -7.66 8.91
C THR A 80 -7.17 -6.79 7.65
N ALA A 81 -8.08 -7.01 6.70
CA ALA A 81 -8.21 -6.18 5.50
C ALA A 81 -8.57 -4.72 5.84
N THR A 82 -9.49 -4.54 6.79
CA THR A 82 -9.92 -3.23 7.26
C THR A 82 -8.77 -2.48 7.92
N ASP A 83 -8.03 -3.16 8.80
CA ASP A 83 -6.86 -2.59 9.48
C ASP A 83 -5.75 -2.26 8.47
N ALA A 84 -5.47 -3.15 7.53
CA ALA A 84 -4.45 -2.96 6.50
C ALA A 84 -4.69 -1.69 5.67
N VAL A 85 -5.94 -1.42 5.28
CA VAL A 85 -6.26 -0.19 4.55
C VAL A 85 -6.12 1.04 5.45
N GLY A 86 -6.53 0.96 6.71
CA GLY A 86 -6.33 2.04 7.67
C GLY A 86 -4.85 2.39 7.87
N PHE A 87 -4.02 1.38 8.16
CA PHE A 87 -2.58 1.56 8.37
C PHE A 87 -1.85 1.99 7.08
N ALA A 88 -2.26 1.49 5.91
CA ALA A 88 -1.73 1.99 4.64
C ALA A 88 -1.98 3.49 4.48
N GLY A 89 -3.19 3.98 4.81
CA GLY A 89 -3.50 5.41 4.79
C GLY A 89 -2.61 6.22 5.75
N CYS A 90 -2.46 5.75 6.99
CA CYS A 90 -1.58 6.40 7.97
C CYS A 90 -0.13 6.49 7.46
N GLU A 91 0.40 5.40 6.90
CA GLU A 91 1.77 5.37 6.42
C GLU A 91 2.01 6.18 5.15
N VAL A 92 1.04 6.21 4.25
CA VAL A 92 1.08 7.08 3.06
C VAL A 92 1.13 8.55 3.49
N ALA A 93 0.26 8.97 4.40
CA ALA A 93 0.24 10.35 4.88
C ALA A 93 1.55 10.73 5.59
N ARG A 94 2.01 9.88 6.53
CA ARG A 94 3.25 10.09 7.27
C ARG A 94 4.47 10.18 6.35
N THR A 95 4.54 9.33 5.33
CA THR A 95 5.68 9.27 4.41
C THR A 95 5.64 10.38 3.36
N ALA A 96 4.50 10.62 2.72
CA ALA A 96 4.38 11.63 1.67
C ALA A 96 4.72 13.03 2.20
N LEU A 97 4.30 13.35 3.42
CA LEU A 97 4.56 14.64 4.07
C LEU A 97 5.97 14.75 4.70
N GLY A 98 6.83 13.76 4.52
CA GLY A 98 8.22 13.80 5.02
C GLY A 98 8.36 13.61 6.53
N PHE A 99 7.33 13.12 7.23
CA PHE A 99 7.42 12.78 8.65
C PHE A 99 8.06 11.41 8.91
N ALA A 100 8.59 10.76 7.88
CA ALA A 100 9.23 9.45 7.93
C ALA A 100 10.76 9.50 7.84
N GLY A 101 11.39 10.46 8.52
CA GLY A 101 12.82 10.72 8.43
C GLY A 101 13.17 11.36 7.09
N VAL A 102 14.24 10.89 6.42
CA VAL A 102 14.62 11.31 5.06
C VAL A 102 13.74 10.71 3.95
N ARG A 103 12.72 9.91 4.30
CA ARG A 103 11.81 9.30 3.33
C ARG A 103 10.67 10.27 2.99
N GLY A 104 10.51 10.49 1.69
CA GLY A 104 9.42 11.26 1.09
C GLY A 104 9.28 10.88 -0.39
N LEU A 105 8.35 11.50 -1.09
CA LEU A 105 8.22 11.31 -2.54
C LEU A 105 9.50 11.84 -3.23
N PRO A 106 10.19 11.04 -4.06
CA PRO A 106 11.46 11.41 -4.68
C PRO A 106 11.26 12.32 -5.90
N ILE A 107 10.46 13.38 -5.72
CA ILE A 107 10.09 14.36 -6.75
C ILE A 107 10.86 15.65 -6.49
N LYS A 108 11.63 16.11 -7.48
CA LYS A 108 12.51 17.29 -7.33
C LYS A 108 11.82 18.60 -7.65
N GLU A 109 10.93 18.59 -8.63
CA GLU A 109 10.19 19.78 -9.06
C GLU A 109 9.10 20.09 -8.01
N ALA A 110 9.05 21.33 -7.55
CA ALA A 110 8.26 21.71 -6.37
C ALA A 110 6.75 21.61 -6.62
N ASP A 111 6.27 22.06 -7.78
CA ASP A 111 4.85 22.06 -8.10
C ASP A 111 4.33 20.63 -8.32
N LEU A 112 5.13 19.75 -8.92
CA LEU A 112 4.84 18.32 -9.05
C LEU A 112 4.87 17.62 -7.70
N LYS A 113 5.81 17.97 -6.82
CA LYS A 113 5.88 17.41 -5.46
C LYS A 113 4.64 17.78 -4.66
N GLU A 114 4.22 19.03 -4.67
CA GLU A 114 3.01 19.50 -3.97
C GLU A 114 1.77 18.74 -4.48
N LYS A 115 1.61 18.59 -5.81
CA LYS A 115 0.50 17.82 -6.39
C LYS A 115 0.51 16.36 -5.94
N ALA A 116 1.69 15.75 -5.89
CA ALA A 116 1.84 14.36 -5.47
C ALA A 116 1.56 14.16 -3.97
N GLU A 117 1.99 15.10 -3.13
CA GLU A 117 1.68 15.10 -1.70
C GLU A 117 0.18 15.29 -1.46
N ALA A 118 -0.46 16.24 -2.14
CA ALA A 118 -1.91 16.47 -2.04
C ALA A 118 -2.72 15.23 -2.49
N LEU A 119 -2.27 14.56 -3.56
CA LEU A 119 -2.87 13.31 -4.02
C LEU A 119 -2.70 12.19 -2.98
N ALA A 120 -1.48 12.02 -2.44
CA ALA A 120 -1.20 11.01 -1.42
C ALA A 120 -2.06 11.22 -0.16
N VAL A 121 -2.21 12.47 0.30
CA VAL A 121 -3.07 12.83 1.44
C VAL A 121 -4.55 12.54 1.13
N THR A 122 -5.00 12.80 -0.09
CA THR A 122 -6.38 12.50 -0.51
C THR A 122 -6.66 11.00 -0.47
N ILE A 123 -5.74 10.18 -0.99
CA ILE A 123 -5.83 8.71 -0.95
C ILE A 123 -5.77 8.22 0.50
N ALA A 124 -4.85 8.75 1.30
CA ALA A 124 -4.70 8.39 2.72
C ALA A 124 -5.98 8.66 3.52
N HIS A 125 -6.57 9.84 3.34
CA HIS A 125 -7.85 10.20 3.95
C HIS A 125 -8.96 9.22 3.52
N GLY A 126 -9.05 8.94 2.22
CA GLY A 126 -10.02 7.99 1.67
C GLY A 126 -9.86 6.57 2.25
N CYS A 127 -8.61 6.12 2.44
CA CYS A 127 -8.30 4.84 3.08
C CYS A 127 -8.78 4.83 4.54
N ILE A 128 -8.42 5.84 5.33
CA ILE A 128 -8.76 5.91 6.76
C ILE A 128 -10.28 5.95 6.96
N VAL A 129 -11.00 6.82 6.24
CA VAL A 129 -12.43 7.04 6.48
C VAL A 129 -13.34 5.98 5.87
N ARG A 130 -12.89 5.28 4.81
CA ARG A 130 -13.68 4.24 4.11
C ARG A 130 -13.10 2.83 4.26
N ARG A 131 -12.17 2.60 5.20
CA ARG A 131 -11.47 1.31 5.38
C ARG A 131 -12.36 0.08 5.56
N HIS A 132 -13.61 0.25 5.97
CA HIS A 132 -14.53 -0.86 6.28
C HIS A 132 -14.87 -1.77 5.08
N ALA A 133 -14.67 -1.31 3.83
CA ALA A 133 -14.77 -2.18 2.66
C ALA A 133 -13.45 -2.94 2.35
N GLY A 134 -12.44 -2.85 3.23
CA GLY A 134 -11.15 -3.49 3.08
C GLY A 134 -10.45 -3.07 1.78
N LEU A 135 -9.77 -4.03 1.15
CA LEU A 135 -8.95 -3.79 -0.04
C LEU A 135 -9.71 -3.16 -1.22
N ALA A 136 -11.04 -3.35 -1.31
CA ALA A 136 -11.84 -2.70 -2.35
C ALA A 136 -11.80 -1.16 -2.25
N THR A 137 -11.69 -0.59 -1.04
CA THR A 137 -11.48 0.85 -0.85
C THR A 137 -10.14 1.29 -1.43
N LEU A 138 -9.08 0.51 -1.19
CA LEU A 138 -7.74 0.86 -1.66
C LEU A 138 -7.63 0.74 -3.18
N THR A 139 -8.09 -0.36 -3.76
CA THR A 139 -8.00 -0.57 -5.21
C THR A 139 -8.85 0.45 -5.97
N SER A 140 -10.09 0.71 -5.53
CA SER A 140 -10.94 1.72 -6.20
C SER A 140 -10.35 3.13 -6.15
N LEU A 141 -9.66 3.50 -5.07
CA LEU A 141 -8.94 4.78 -5.00
C LEU A 141 -7.83 4.87 -6.05
N LEU A 142 -7.04 3.81 -6.21
CA LEU A 142 -5.90 3.78 -7.12
C LEU A 142 -6.28 3.59 -8.59
N GLU A 143 -7.40 2.91 -8.86
CA GLU A 143 -7.95 2.75 -10.20
C GLU A 143 -8.33 4.10 -10.84
N THR A 144 -8.69 5.11 -10.03
CA THR A 144 -8.92 6.48 -10.54
C THR A 144 -7.69 7.16 -11.11
N LEU A 145 -6.49 6.60 -10.85
CA LEU A 145 -5.20 7.12 -11.30
C LEU A 145 -4.65 6.40 -12.53
N SER A 146 -5.31 5.31 -12.95
CA SER A 146 -4.90 4.44 -14.06
C SER A 146 -5.32 4.98 -15.42
#